data_AF-A0A1S2MYR8-F1
#
_entry.id   AF-A0A1S2MYR8-F1
#
_cell.length_a   1.000
_cell.length_b   1.000
_cell.length_c   1.000
_cell.angle_alpha   90.00
_cell.angle_beta   90.00
_cell.angle_gamma   90.00
#
_symmetry.space_group_name_H-M   'P 1'
#
loop_
_entity.id
_entity.type
_entity.pdbx_description
1 polymer ?
#
loop_
_entity_poly.entity_id
_entity_poly.type
_entity_poly.pdbx_seq_one_letter_code
_entity_poly.pdbx_strand_id
1 'polypeptide(L)'
;MFADRLGTPTGEADSGTVEEMDVMRKAGKHVSLVRSVAPRSVSGREATEEKLRLETYLSEVKAGRGLVYEYTTREDLASQVEHVLSSQAEIFLRDAEPSGQAPEGESEEDDPNRGVWPRVDITERAETDSKGRLKTRRSRYLVLQNRTGGVARNVRFRYENEQGEPEEMFDLRSQDHRPIPTMAPDVEQRFPIIAAMGSADQATCVVTWEDDDGEHETRATVRMV
;
A
#
# COMPACT_ATOMS: atom_id res chain seq x y z
N MET A 1 7.99 -11.13 -6.63
CA MET A 1 8.21 -9.70 -6.98
C MET A 1 8.29 -9.59 -8.49
N PHE A 2 7.63 -8.59 -9.08
CA PHE A 2 7.57 -8.43 -10.54
C PHE A 2 8.08 -7.06 -11.00
N ALA A 3 8.67 -7.03 -12.19
CA ALA A 3 9.05 -5.81 -12.89
C ALA A 3 8.24 -5.68 -14.19
N ASP A 4 8.76 -6.22 -15.29
CA ASP A 4 8.14 -6.08 -16.62
C ASP A 4 7.79 -7.43 -17.26
N ARG A 5 8.05 -8.55 -16.57
CA ARG A 5 7.83 -9.90 -17.08
C ARG A 5 7.17 -10.79 -16.05
N LEU A 6 6.29 -11.67 -16.54
CA LEU A 6 5.67 -12.72 -15.73
C LEU A 6 6.59 -13.95 -15.57
N GLY A 7 7.42 -14.23 -16.58
CA GLY A 7 8.36 -15.36 -16.59
C GLY A 7 7.96 -16.47 -17.55
N THR A 8 8.78 -17.50 -17.73
CA THR A 8 8.53 -18.55 -18.73
C THR A 8 7.42 -19.52 -18.27
N PRO A 9 6.45 -19.88 -19.14
CA PRO A 9 5.45 -20.90 -18.85
C PRO A 9 6.09 -22.26 -18.54
N THR A 10 5.52 -23.00 -17.59
CA THR A 10 6.01 -24.32 -17.17
C THR A 10 5.28 -25.48 -17.85
N GLY A 11 4.29 -25.19 -18.68
CA GLY A 11 3.39 -26.17 -19.30
C GLY A 11 2.11 -26.39 -18.49
N GLU A 12 2.14 -26.17 -17.18
CA GLU A 12 0.99 -26.26 -16.27
C GLU A 12 0.50 -24.89 -15.78
N ALA A 13 1.38 -23.88 -15.75
CA ALA A 13 1.06 -22.52 -15.36
C ALA A 13 1.73 -21.47 -16.27
N ASP A 14 1.21 -20.24 -16.21
CA ASP A 14 1.71 -19.10 -17.00
C ASP A 14 3.16 -18.71 -16.67
N SER A 15 3.63 -18.98 -15.45
CA SER A 15 5.05 -18.99 -15.14
C SER A 15 5.35 -19.83 -13.91
N GLY A 16 6.61 -20.21 -13.71
CA GLY A 16 7.03 -20.95 -12.51
C GLY A 16 6.74 -20.19 -11.21
N THR A 17 6.85 -18.85 -11.22
CA THR A 17 6.48 -18.04 -10.05
C THR A 17 4.97 -18.07 -9.80
N VAL A 18 4.16 -18.05 -10.84
CA VAL A 18 2.70 -18.19 -10.70
C VAL A 18 2.34 -19.57 -10.14
N GLU A 19 2.98 -20.62 -10.64
CA GLU A 19 2.79 -21.99 -10.17
C GLU A 19 3.09 -22.14 -8.68
N GLU A 20 4.26 -21.67 -8.24
CA GLU A 20 4.64 -21.68 -6.82
C GLU A 20 3.62 -20.94 -5.95
N MET A 21 3.15 -19.77 -6.41
CA MET A 21 2.16 -19.00 -5.69
C MET A 21 0.82 -19.72 -5.58
N ASP A 22 0.37 -20.38 -6.65
CA ASP A 22 -0.88 -21.13 -6.64
C ASP A 22 -0.79 -22.35 -5.74
N VAL A 23 0.37 -23.03 -5.69
CA VAL A 23 0.64 -24.08 -4.71
C VAL A 23 0.55 -23.53 -3.28
N MET A 24 1.17 -22.38 -2.99
CA MET A 24 1.11 -21.75 -1.67
C MET A 24 -0.31 -21.35 -1.28
N ARG A 25 -1.08 -20.74 -2.20
CA ARG A 25 -2.49 -20.39 -1.97
C ARG A 25 -3.37 -21.60 -1.74
N LYS A 26 -3.20 -22.68 -2.51
CA LYS A 26 -3.93 -23.94 -2.32
C LYS A 26 -3.62 -24.58 -0.96
N ALA A 27 -2.41 -24.37 -0.45
CA ALA A 27 -1.99 -24.76 0.90
C ALA A 27 -2.49 -23.80 1.99
N GLY A 28 -3.34 -22.82 1.66
CA GLY A 28 -3.89 -21.84 2.60
C GLY A 28 -2.92 -20.74 3.04
N LYS A 29 -1.73 -20.66 2.43
CA LYS A 29 -0.73 -19.67 2.80
C LYS A 29 -1.02 -18.32 2.18
N HIS A 30 -0.71 -17.27 2.92
CA HIS A 30 -0.83 -15.90 2.44
C HIS A 30 0.27 -15.57 1.43
N VAL A 31 -0.10 -14.96 0.30
CA VAL A 31 0.84 -14.56 -0.76
C VAL A 31 0.62 -13.10 -1.10
N SER A 32 1.66 -12.30 -0.91
CA SER A 32 1.66 -10.86 -1.24
C SER A 32 2.54 -10.61 -2.46
N LEU A 33 2.07 -9.77 -3.38
CA LEU A 33 2.80 -9.39 -4.57
C LEU A 33 3.29 -7.96 -4.49
N VAL A 34 4.51 -7.74 -4.96
CA VAL A 34 5.11 -6.40 -5.06
C VAL A 34 5.57 -6.18 -6.50
N ARG A 35 5.05 -5.14 -7.15
CA ARG A 35 5.30 -4.78 -8.56
C ARG A 35 6.05 -3.47 -8.68
N SER A 36 7.10 -3.45 -9.49
CA SER A 36 7.75 -2.21 -9.89
C SER A 36 6.92 -1.46 -10.94
N VAL A 37 6.71 -0.16 -10.73
CA VAL A 37 6.13 0.76 -11.72
C VAL A 37 7.10 1.86 -12.14
N ALA A 38 8.40 1.70 -11.81
CA ALA A 38 9.47 2.58 -12.27
C ALA A 38 9.50 2.68 -13.80
N PRO A 39 9.66 3.89 -14.40
CA PRO A 39 9.70 4.04 -15.85
C PRO A 39 10.83 3.22 -16.46
N ARG A 40 10.49 2.26 -17.33
CA ARG A 40 11.44 1.45 -18.08
C ARG A 40 11.02 1.34 -19.53
N SER A 41 11.98 1.45 -20.44
CA SER A 41 11.77 1.25 -21.88
C SER A 41 11.65 -0.24 -22.17
N VAL A 42 10.43 -0.69 -22.45
CA VAL A 42 10.17 -2.03 -22.99
C VAL A 42 10.14 -1.89 -24.52
N SER A 43 11.07 -2.55 -25.20
CA SER A 43 11.19 -2.48 -26.65
C SER A 43 11.24 -3.88 -27.27
N GLY A 44 10.53 -4.05 -28.38
CA GLY A 44 10.40 -5.33 -29.07
C GLY A 44 9.08 -6.03 -28.75
N ARG A 45 8.55 -6.76 -29.74
CA ARG A 45 7.22 -7.39 -29.68
C ARG A 45 7.08 -8.33 -28.48
N GLU A 46 8.06 -9.20 -28.27
CA GLU A 46 8.07 -10.19 -27.18
C GLU A 46 8.07 -9.51 -25.80
N ALA A 47 8.84 -8.44 -25.62
CA ALA A 47 8.90 -7.72 -24.36
C ALA A 47 7.57 -6.99 -24.06
N THR A 48 6.89 -6.46 -25.10
CA THR A 48 5.56 -5.86 -24.96
C THR A 48 4.50 -6.92 -24.63
N GLU A 49 4.53 -8.07 -25.29
CA GLU A 49 3.61 -9.19 -25.02
C GLU A 49 3.77 -9.71 -23.57
N GLU A 50 5.02 -9.86 -23.10
CA GLU A 50 5.31 -10.27 -21.72
C GLU A 50 4.81 -9.26 -20.67
N LYS A 51 4.96 -7.97 -20.96
CA LYS A 51 4.44 -6.92 -20.08
C LYS A 51 2.91 -6.95 -20.00
N LEU A 52 2.23 -7.09 -21.14
CA LEU A 52 0.77 -7.19 -21.18
C LEU A 52 0.29 -8.41 -20.39
N ARG A 53 0.97 -9.54 -20.54
CA ARG A 53 0.64 -10.78 -19.82
C ARG A 53 0.78 -10.63 -18.31
N LEU A 54 1.83 -9.95 -17.84
CA LEU A 54 1.99 -9.59 -16.44
C LEU A 54 0.85 -8.67 -15.96
N GLU A 55 0.47 -7.67 -16.75
CA GLU A 55 -0.60 -6.72 -16.39
C GLU A 55 -1.96 -7.41 -16.26
N THR A 56 -2.31 -8.30 -17.20
CA THR A 56 -3.50 -9.15 -17.11
C THR A 56 -3.48 -9.99 -15.85
N TYR A 57 -2.39 -10.73 -15.60
CA TYR A 57 -2.26 -11.56 -14.40
C TYR A 57 -2.44 -10.76 -13.11
N LEU A 58 -1.76 -9.62 -12.98
CA LEU A 58 -1.87 -8.79 -11.78
C LEU A 58 -3.28 -8.21 -11.60
N SER A 59 -3.99 -7.89 -12.69
CA SER A 59 -5.39 -7.46 -12.63
C SER A 59 -6.32 -8.55 -12.11
N GLU A 60 -6.11 -9.81 -12.51
CA GLU A 60 -6.88 -10.97 -12.05
C GLU A 60 -6.59 -11.27 -10.58
N VAL A 61 -5.32 -11.22 -10.17
CA VAL A 61 -4.94 -11.36 -8.76
C VAL A 61 -5.57 -10.27 -7.91
N LYS A 62 -5.54 -9.01 -8.38
CA LYS A 62 -6.25 -7.91 -7.74
C LYS A 62 -7.75 -8.25 -7.65
N ALA A 63 -8.42 -8.71 -8.70
CA ALA A 63 -9.85 -9.05 -8.64
C ALA A 63 -10.17 -10.20 -7.65
N GLY A 64 -9.28 -11.19 -7.55
CA GLY A 64 -9.44 -12.39 -6.73
C GLY A 64 -9.10 -12.27 -5.24
N ARG A 65 -8.98 -11.05 -4.69
CA ARG A 65 -8.55 -10.73 -3.30
C ARG A 65 -7.05 -10.85 -3.01
N GLY A 66 -6.19 -10.96 -4.01
CA GLY A 66 -4.75 -10.92 -3.80
C GLY A 66 -4.24 -9.51 -3.51
N LEU A 67 -3.31 -9.38 -2.56
CA LEU A 67 -2.64 -8.11 -2.24
C LEU A 67 -1.52 -7.85 -3.25
N VAL A 68 -1.66 -6.78 -4.04
CA VAL A 68 -0.66 -6.32 -5.01
C VAL A 68 -0.23 -4.91 -4.65
N TYR A 69 0.98 -4.78 -4.14
CA TYR A 69 1.62 -3.52 -3.81
C TYR A 69 2.47 -3.02 -5.00
N GLU A 70 2.52 -1.71 -5.18
CA GLU A 70 3.31 -1.08 -6.23
C GLU A 70 4.44 -0.24 -5.61
N TYR A 71 5.60 -0.22 -6.26
CA TYR A 71 6.73 0.59 -5.82
C TYR A 71 7.44 1.24 -7.02
N THR A 72 7.92 2.47 -6.83
CA THR A 72 8.69 3.20 -7.87
C THR A 72 10.14 3.36 -7.45
N THR A 73 10.40 3.48 -6.16
CA THR A 73 11.71 3.77 -5.59
C THR A 73 12.20 2.64 -4.68
N ARG A 74 13.48 2.68 -4.29
CA ARG A 74 14.03 1.69 -3.36
C ARG A 74 13.44 1.86 -1.97
N GLU A 75 13.14 3.09 -1.57
CA GLU A 75 12.52 3.40 -0.28
C GLU A 75 11.09 2.85 -0.24
N ASP A 76 10.31 3.04 -1.33
CA ASP A 76 8.98 2.44 -1.46
C ASP A 76 9.06 0.91 -1.31
N LEU A 77 10.02 0.27 -1.99
CA LEU A 77 10.20 -1.19 -1.92
C LEU A 77 10.49 -1.67 -0.50
N ALA A 78 11.38 -0.97 0.22
CA ALA A 78 11.73 -1.33 1.59
C ALA A 78 10.49 -1.32 2.50
N SER A 79 9.68 -0.25 2.42
CA SER A 79 8.43 -0.15 3.17
C SER A 79 7.43 -1.24 2.80
N GLN A 80 7.25 -1.57 1.51
CA GLN A 80 6.35 -2.65 1.10
C GLN A 80 6.81 -4.02 1.62
N VAL A 81 8.12 -4.28 1.63
CA VAL A 81 8.67 -5.55 2.15
C VAL A 81 8.47 -5.65 3.66
N GLU A 82 8.77 -4.59 4.41
CA GLU A 82 8.59 -4.55 5.86
C GLU A 82 7.13 -4.79 6.26
N HIS A 83 6.19 -4.19 5.53
CA HIS A 83 4.76 -4.42 5.71
C HIS A 83 4.35 -5.88 5.42
N VAL A 84 4.82 -6.46 4.30
CA VAL A 84 4.54 -7.86 3.95
C VAL A 84 5.10 -8.82 5.02
N LEU A 85 6.31 -8.56 5.52
CA LEU A 85 6.91 -9.40 6.55
C LEU A 85 6.18 -9.28 7.89
N SER A 86 5.83 -8.05 8.29
CA SER A 86 5.11 -7.80 9.55
C SER A 86 3.73 -8.45 9.53
N SER A 87 2.97 -8.28 8.44
CA SER A 87 1.66 -8.92 8.28
C SER A 87 1.75 -10.46 8.28
N GLN A 88 2.77 -11.05 7.65
CA GLN A 88 2.98 -12.50 7.67
C GLN A 88 3.40 -13.02 9.05
N ALA A 89 4.28 -12.30 9.75
CA ALA A 89 4.70 -12.66 11.10
C ALA A 89 3.50 -12.68 12.05
N GLU A 90 2.59 -11.72 11.92
CA GLU A 90 1.38 -11.65 12.73
C GLU A 90 0.37 -12.76 12.41
N ILE A 91 0.12 -13.05 11.12
CA ILE A 91 -0.70 -14.20 10.70
C ILE A 91 -0.12 -15.48 11.30
N PHE A 92 1.20 -15.64 11.25
CA PHE A 92 1.89 -16.79 11.80
C PHE A 92 1.77 -16.88 13.33
N LEU A 93 1.92 -15.76 14.06
CA LEU A 93 1.73 -15.73 15.51
C LEU A 93 0.30 -16.12 15.89
N ARG A 94 -0.72 -15.56 15.22
CA ARG A 94 -2.13 -15.89 15.46
C ARG A 94 -2.44 -17.36 15.18
N ASP A 95 -1.87 -17.93 14.12
CA ASP A 95 -2.08 -19.33 13.76
C ASP A 95 -1.29 -20.29 14.70
N ALA A 96 -0.25 -19.80 15.39
CA ALA A 96 0.58 -20.56 16.33
C ALA A 96 0.09 -20.48 17.78
N GLU A 97 -0.69 -19.46 18.16
CA GLU A 97 -1.21 -19.30 19.53
C GLU A 97 -2.56 -20.02 19.70
N PRO A 98 -2.64 -21.11 20.51
CA PRO A 98 -3.93 -21.60 20.97
C PRO A 98 -4.49 -20.61 21.98
N SER A 99 -5.46 -19.80 21.57
CA SER A 99 -6.38 -18.99 22.40
C SER A 99 -5.91 -18.80 23.86
N GLY A 100 -4.93 -17.93 24.09
CA GLY A 100 -4.25 -17.83 25.38
C GLY A 100 -3.76 -16.43 25.68
N GLN A 101 -4.64 -15.63 26.28
CA GLN A 101 -4.34 -14.42 27.07
C GLN A 101 -3.66 -13.25 26.34
N ALA A 102 -4.49 -12.26 26.00
CA ALA A 102 -4.04 -10.89 25.82
C ALA A 102 -3.32 -10.40 27.10
N PRO A 103 -2.21 -9.65 26.99
CA PRO A 103 -1.62 -9.01 28.16
C PRO A 103 -2.58 -7.92 28.65
N GLU A 104 -3.09 -8.10 29.86
CA GLU A 104 -3.74 -7.04 30.63
C GLU A 104 -2.67 -5.99 30.98
N GLY A 105 -2.80 -4.80 30.41
CA GLY A 105 -1.88 -3.69 30.63
C GLY A 105 -2.52 -2.35 30.31
N GLU A 106 -3.12 -1.76 31.35
CA GLU A 106 -3.40 -0.32 31.54
C GLU A 106 -4.35 0.36 30.53
N SER A 107 -5.45 0.91 31.05
CA SER A 107 -6.45 1.67 30.31
C SER A 107 -5.86 2.94 29.68
N GLU A 108 -5.31 2.85 28.47
CA GLU A 108 -4.88 3.95 27.59
C GLU A 108 -6.07 4.64 26.89
N GLU A 109 -7.19 4.85 27.59
CA GLU A 109 -8.42 5.42 27.00
C GLU A 109 -8.35 6.94 26.72
N ASP A 110 -7.22 7.60 27.00
CA ASP A 110 -7.15 9.08 26.93
C ASP A 110 -5.82 9.63 26.37
N ASP A 111 -5.04 8.86 25.59
CA ASP A 111 -3.95 9.46 24.78
C ASP A 111 -4.55 10.02 23.47
N PRO A 112 -4.64 11.34 23.30
CA PRO A 112 -5.15 11.96 22.06
C PRO A 112 -4.28 11.67 20.84
N ASN A 113 -3.08 11.10 21.01
CA ASN A 113 -2.22 10.63 19.93
C ASN A 113 -2.39 9.14 19.60
N ARG A 114 -3.14 8.35 20.37
CA ARG A 114 -3.40 6.94 20.06
C ARG A 114 -4.28 6.86 18.82
N GLY A 115 -3.82 6.17 17.78
CA GLY A 115 -4.55 6.03 16.53
C GLY A 115 -3.68 5.81 15.30
N VAL A 116 -4.31 5.57 14.16
CA VAL A 116 -3.62 5.58 12.86
C VAL A 116 -3.67 6.99 12.28
N TRP A 117 -2.53 7.65 12.17
CA TRP A 117 -2.46 9.07 11.80
C TRP A 117 -2.00 9.29 10.35
N PRO A 118 -2.74 10.07 9.56
CA PRO A 118 -2.31 10.44 8.21
C PRO A 118 -1.40 11.67 8.21
N ARG A 119 -0.38 11.66 7.36
CA ARG A 119 0.43 12.84 7.01
C ARG A 119 0.80 12.82 5.52
N VAL A 120 1.11 13.97 4.94
CA VAL A 120 1.67 14.04 3.59
C VAL A 120 3.18 14.15 3.69
N ASP A 121 3.87 13.28 2.96
CA ASP A 121 5.31 13.30 2.81
C ASP A 121 5.70 13.66 1.39
N ILE A 122 6.74 14.46 1.25
CA ILE A 122 7.10 15.10 -0.01
C ILE A 122 8.57 14.84 -0.27
N THR A 123 8.85 14.18 -1.39
CA THR A 123 10.22 13.90 -1.82
C THR A 123 10.51 14.67 -3.10
N GLU A 124 11.58 15.46 -3.08
CA GLU A 124 12.08 16.18 -4.25
C GLU A 124 13.35 15.52 -4.78
N ARG A 125 13.41 15.29 -6.09
CA ARG A 125 14.61 14.81 -6.77
C ARG A 125 14.91 15.69 -7.97
N ALA A 126 16.17 16.06 -8.14
CA ALA A 126 16.63 16.71 -9.35
C ALA A 126 16.80 15.64 -10.45
N GLU A 127 16.01 15.76 -11.52
CA GLU A 127 16.15 14.97 -12.73
C GLU A 127 16.71 15.85 -13.85
N THR A 128 17.38 15.26 -14.83
CA THR A 128 17.79 15.97 -16.04
C THR A 128 16.82 15.63 -17.15
N ASP A 129 16.23 16.63 -17.80
CA ASP A 129 15.36 16.40 -18.96
C ASP A 129 16.15 15.88 -20.17
N SER A 130 15.44 15.46 -21.22
CA SER A 130 16.06 14.97 -22.47
C SER A 130 16.89 16.04 -23.22
N LYS A 131 16.86 17.29 -22.76
CA LYS A 131 17.64 18.44 -23.29
C LYS A 131 18.76 18.87 -22.34
N GLY A 132 19.07 18.08 -21.30
CA GLY A 132 20.15 18.38 -20.36
C GLY A 132 19.80 19.43 -19.29
N ARG A 133 18.54 19.87 -19.20
CA ARG A 133 18.11 20.89 -18.22
C ARG A 133 17.72 20.22 -16.92
N LEU A 134 18.11 20.84 -15.80
CA LEU A 134 17.70 20.40 -14.48
C LEU A 134 16.20 20.63 -14.30
N LYS A 135 15.48 19.58 -13.95
CA LYS A 135 14.05 19.56 -13.66
C LYS A 135 13.85 18.94 -12.29
N THR A 136 13.25 19.68 -11.36
CA THR A 136 12.86 19.12 -10.06
C THR A 136 11.59 18.28 -10.24
N ARG A 137 11.67 17.00 -9.92
CA ARG A 137 10.51 16.12 -9.80
C ARG A 137 10.11 16.04 -8.34
N ARG A 138 8.86 16.39 -8.05
CA ARG A 138 8.26 16.31 -6.72
C ARG A 138 7.29 15.14 -6.67
N SER A 139 7.55 14.17 -5.82
CA SER A 139 6.66 13.05 -5.52
C SER A 139 5.99 13.30 -4.17
N ARG A 140 4.70 12.99 -4.07
CA ARG A 140 3.89 13.15 -2.86
C ARG A 140 3.35 11.80 -2.42
N TYR A 141 3.32 11.58 -1.12
CA TYR A 141 2.85 10.34 -0.52
C TYR A 141 1.92 10.66 0.65
N LEU A 142 0.78 9.99 0.73
CA LEU A 142 0.06 9.85 1.99
C LEU A 142 0.82 8.82 2.82
N VAL A 143 1.12 9.15 4.07
CA VAL A 143 1.73 8.24 5.03
C VAL A 143 0.74 8.02 6.15
N LEU A 144 0.38 6.77 6.39
CA LEU A 144 -0.38 6.35 7.56
C LEU A 144 0.60 5.78 8.58
N GLN A 145 0.63 6.34 9.78
CA GLN A 145 1.46 5.85 10.87
C GLN A 145 0.57 5.21 11.93
N ASN A 146 0.78 3.94 12.24
CA ASN A 146 0.08 3.31 13.35
C ASN A 146 0.74 3.68 14.68
N ARG A 147 0.05 4.46 15.50
CA ARG A 147 0.48 4.87 16.86
C ARG A 147 -0.44 4.31 17.93
N THR A 148 -1.13 3.19 17.68
CA THR A 148 -2.10 2.62 18.62
C THR A 148 -1.46 1.78 19.73
N GLY A 149 -0.15 1.49 19.64
CA GLY A 149 0.53 0.52 20.52
C GLY A 149 0.23 -0.95 20.20
N GLY A 150 -0.84 -1.21 19.42
CA GLY A 150 -1.27 -2.53 18.99
C GLY A 150 -1.42 -2.64 17.47
N VAL A 151 -2.02 -3.73 17.02
CA VAL A 151 -2.30 -3.94 15.60
C VAL A 151 -3.58 -3.19 15.21
N ALA A 152 -3.49 -2.34 14.20
CA ALA A 152 -4.67 -1.76 13.55
C ALA A 152 -5.09 -2.61 12.35
N ARG A 153 -6.37 -2.95 12.27
CA ARG A 153 -6.96 -3.83 11.25
C ARG A 153 -7.92 -3.05 10.37
N ASN A 154 -8.19 -3.58 9.18
CA ASN A 154 -9.16 -3.02 8.22
C ASN A 154 -8.99 -1.52 7.98
N VAL A 155 -7.74 -1.04 7.98
CA VAL A 155 -7.44 0.40 7.91
C VAL A 155 -7.85 0.93 6.54
N ARG A 156 -8.70 1.95 6.55
CA ARG A 156 -9.18 2.65 5.35
C ARG A 156 -8.95 4.13 5.53
N PHE A 157 -8.81 4.83 4.42
CA PHE A 157 -8.77 6.29 4.43
C PHE A 157 -9.60 6.85 3.30
N ARG A 158 -10.08 8.07 3.52
CA ARG A 158 -10.78 8.88 2.51
C ARG A 158 -10.45 10.35 2.74
N TYR A 159 -10.68 11.15 1.72
CA TYR A 159 -10.50 12.60 1.79
C TYR A 159 -11.86 13.28 1.84
N GLU A 160 -11.98 14.29 2.68
CA GLU A 160 -13.14 15.16 2.80
C GLU A 160 -12.73 16.62 2.54
N ASN A 161 -13.65 17.40 1.96
CA ASN A 161 -13.51 18.85 1.82
C ASN A 161 -13.87 19.57 3.14
N GLU A 162 -13.88 20.90 3.13
CA GLU A 162 -14.21 21.71 4.32
C GLU A 162 -15.65 21.52 4.82
N GLN A 163 -16.55 21.01 3.97
CA GLN A 163 -17.94 20.71 4.30
C GLN A 163 -18.15 19.26 4.77
N GLY A 164 -17.09 18.45 4.85
CA GLY A 164 -17.16 17.03 5.20
C GLY A 164 -17.64 16.13 4.05
N GLU A 165 -17.70 16.65 2.82
CA GLU A 165 -18.09 15.88 1.64
C GLU A 165 -16.86 15.22 1.00
N PRO A 166 -17.02 14.09 0.29
CA PRO A 166 -15.89 13.41 -0.37
C PRO A 166 -15.08 14.34 -1.30
N GLU A 167 -13.75 14.34 -1.14
CA GLU A 167 -12.81 15.14 -1.92
C GLU A 167 -11.91 14.24 -2.79
N GLU A 168 -12.41 13.87 -3.97
CA GLU A 168 -11.72 12.96 -4.88
C GLU A 168 -10.60 13.65 -5.69
N MET A 169 -10.63 14.98 -5.79
CA MET A 169 -9.66 15.72 -6.57
C MET A 169 -8.33 15.92 -5.83
N PHE A 170 -8.28 15.62 -4.52
CA PHE A 170 -7.02 15.62 -3.75
C PHE A 170 -6.11 14.43 -4.13
N ASP A 171 -6.67 13.24 -4.32
CA ASP A 171 -5.93 12.08 -4.86
C ASP A 171 -6.79 11.37 -5.89
N LEU A 172 -6.37 11.47 -7.16
CA LEU A 172 -7.07 10.87 -8.30
C LEU A 172 -7.09 9.33 -8.25
N ARG A 173 -6.36 8.72 -7.31
CA ARG A 173 -6.39 7.28 -7.03
C ARG A 173 -7.01 6.93 -5.69
N SER A 174 -7.65 7.89 -5.02
CA SER A 174 -8.24 7.69 -3.68
C SER A 174 -9.18 6.48 -3.63
N GLN A 175 -9.99 6.27 -4.66
CA GLN A 175 -10.92 5.13 -4.76
C GLN A 175 -10.25 3.79 -5.09
N ASP A 176 -9.03 3.79 -5.63
CA ASP A 176 -8.31 2.56 -5.99
C ASP A 176 -7.65 1.89 -4.77
N HIS A 177 -7.50 2.63 -3.66
CA HIS A 177 -6.87 2.13 -2.46
C HIS A 177 -7.80 1.16 -1.74
N ARG A 178 -7.31 -0.07 -1.54
CA ARG A 178 -8.02 -1.08 -0.78
C ARG A 178 -7.75 -0.93 0.71
N PRO A 179 -8.63 -1.47 1.57
CA PRO A 179 -8.36 -1.55 2.99
C PRO A 179 -7.03 -2.27 3.23
N ILE A 180 -6.22 -1.72 4.12
CA ILE A 180 -5.01 -2.37 4.62
C ILE A 180 -5.48 -3.40 5.65
N PRO A 181 -5.28 -4.71 5.42
CA PRO A 181 -5.81 -5.74 6.30
C PRO A 181 -5.29 -5.62 7.73
N THR A 182 -3.99 -5.35 7.88
CA THR A 182 -3.30 -5.19 9.17
C THR A 182 -2.17 -4.18 9.07
N MET A 183 -1.97 -3.37 10.11
CA MET A 183 -0.83 -2.50 10.33
C MET A 183 -0.27 -2.78 11.72
N ALA A 184 0.97 -3.26 11.79
CA ALA A 184 1.68 -3.45 13.04
C ALA A 184 1.91 -2.10 13.77
N PRO A 185 2.12 -2.10 15.09
CA PRO A 185 2.43 -0.88 15.84
C PRO A 185 3.71 -0.23 15.31
N ASP A 186 3.75 1.11 15.34
CA ASP A 186 4.86 1.96 14.92
C ASP A 186 5.28 1.88 13.45
N VAL A 187 4.56 1.13 12.62
CA VAL A 187 4.81 1.03 11.18
C VAL A 187 4.18 2.19 10.42
N GLU A 188 4.92 2.71 9.45
CA GLU A 188 4.44 3.65 8.45
C GLU A 188 4.11 2.96 7.12
N GLN A 189 2.93 3.22 6.57
CA GLN A 189 2.54 2.80 5.23
C GLN A 189 2.41 4.00 4.31
N ARG A 190 3.04 3.94 3.13
CA ARG A 190 3.06 5.04 2.14
C ARG A 190 2.21 4.72 0.92
N PHE A 191 1.44 5.69 0.46
CA PHE A 191 0.60 5.64 -0.74
C PHE A 191 0.91 6.83 -1.65
N PRO A 192 1.21 6.61 -2.94
CA PRO A 192 1.48 7.72 -3.85
C PRO A 192 0.20 8.55 -4.07
N ILE A 193 0.31 9.87 -3.92
CA ILE A 193 -0.77 10.81 -4.22
C ILE A 193 -0.64 11.24 -5.68
N ILE A 194 -1.70 11.04 -6.47
CA ILE A 194 -1.76 11.49 -7.86
C ILE A 194 -2.64 12.72 -7.95
N ALA A 195 -2.02 13.87 -8.24
CA ALA A 195 -2.71 15.15 -8.43
C ALA A 195 -2.57 15.65 -9.87
N ALA A 196 -3.61 16.32 -10.37
CA ALA A 196 -3.61 17.00 -11.66
C ALA A 196 -3.78 18.51 -11.47
N MET A 197 -3.72 19.26 -12.58
CA MET A 197 -4.03 20.68 -12.55
C MET A 197 -5.49 20.88 -12.14
N GLY A 198 -5.74 21.65 -11.08
CA GLY A 198 -7.07 21.83 -10.49
C GLY A 198 -7.40 20.90 -9.32
N SER A 199 -6.47 20.02 -8.90
CA SER A 199 -6.57 19.29 -7.64
C SER A 199 -6.61 20.24 -6.44
N ALA A 200 -7.35 19.85 -5.39
CA ALA A 200 -7.38 20.56 -4.11
C ALA A 200 -5.97 20.57 -3.48
N ASP A 201 -5.57 21.68 -2.86
CA ASP A 201 -4.27 21.83 -2.19
C ASP A 201 -4.27 21.34 -0.75
N GLN A 202 -5.46 21.21 -0.15
CA GLN A 202 -5.72 20.67 1.18
C GLN A 202 -6.97 19.78 1.19
N ALA A 203 -6.99 18.80 2.09
CA ALA A 203 -8.18 18.00 2.40
C ALA A 203 -8.11 17.53 3.85
N THR A 204 -9.25 17.15 4.42
CA THR A 204 -9.29 16.39 5.68
C THR A 204 -9.17 14.91 5.35
N CYS A 205 -8.08 14.27 5.76
CA CYS A 205 -7.93 12.83 5.65
C CYS A 205 -8.59 12.18 6.88
N VAL A 206 -9.60 11.35 6.62
CA VAL A 206 -10.29 10.55 7.63
C VAL A 206 -9.79 9.13 7.51
N VAL A 207 -9.26 8.57 8.60
CA VAL A 207 -8.75 7.20 8.67
C VAL A 207 -9.61 6.41 9.63
N THR A 208 -10.19 5.30 9.16
CA THR A 208 -10.95 4.37 9.98
C THR A 208 -10.17 3.08 10.15
N TRP A 209 -10.18 2.51 11.34
CA TRP A 209 -9.43 1.30 11.66
C TRP A 209 -10.12 0.52 12.79
N GLU A 210 -9.74 -0.74 12.96
CA GLU A 210 -10.30 -1.63 13.98
C GLU A 210 -9.18 -2.20 14.86
N ASP A 211 -9.40 -2.31 16.16
CA ASP A 211 -8.60 -3.15 17.07
C ASP A 211 -9.51 -4.09 17.89
N ASP A 212 -9.00 -4.62 18.99
CA ASP A 212 -9.75 -5.50 19.89
C ASP A 212 -10.84 -4.73 20.68
N ASP A 213 -10.75 -3.39 20.77
CA ASP A 213 -11.72 -2.52 21.44
C ASP A 213 -12.86 -2.07 20.51
N GLY A 214 -12.69 -2.20 19.19
CA GLY A 214 -13.74 -1.95 18.19
C GLY A 214 -13.28 -1.10 17.01
N GLU A 215 -14.24 -0.40 16.40
CA GLU A 215 -14.00 0.54 15.29
C GLU A 215 -13.62 1.93 15.82
N HIS A 216 -12.62 2.53 15.19
CA HIS A 216 -12.05 3.82 15.55
C HIS A 216 -11.88 4.72 14.32
N GLU A 217 -11.82 6.03 14.57
CA GLU A 217 -11.62 7.03 13.53
C GLU A 217 -10.63 8.10 13.99
N THR A 218 -9.70 8.49 13.10
CA THR A 218 -8.85 9.67 13.27
C THR A 218 -9.06 10.63 12.10
N ARG A 219 -8.81 11.92 12.34
CA ARG A 219 -8.96 12.98 11.33
C ARG A 219 -7.77 13.91 11.39
N ALA A 220 -7.17 14.19 10.24
CA ALA A 220 -6.15 15.23 10.15
C ALA A 220 -6.21 15.97 8.82
N THR A 221 -5.93 17.27 8.83
CA THR A 221 -5.78 18.06 7.61
C THR A 221 -4.44 17.75 6.95
N VAL A 222 -4.50 17.34 5.69
CA VAL A 222 -3.35 17.06 4.84
C VAL A 222 -3.21 18.14 3.75
N ARG A 223 -1.98 18.49 3.39
CA ARG A 223 -1.70 19.57 2.43
C ARG A 223 -0.66 19.13 1.39
N MET A 224 -0.77 19.65 0.17
CA MET A 224 0.14 19.36 -0.95
C MET A 224 1.39 20.28 -1.03
N VAL A 225 1.53 21.19 -0.07
CA VAL A 225 2.50 22.30 -0.06
C VAL A 225 3.83 21.97 0.59
#